data_AF-H6Q7U7-F1
#
_entry.id   AF-H6Q7U7-F1
#
_cell.length_a   1.000
_cell.length_b   1.000
_cell.length_c   1.000
_cell.angle_alpha   90.00
_cell.angle_beta   90.00
_cell.angle_gamma   90.00
#
_symmetry.space_group_name_H-M   'P 1'
#
loop_
_entity.id
_entity.type
_entity.pdbx_description
1 polymer ?
#
loop_
_entity_poly.entity_id
_entity_poly.type
_entity_poly.pdbx_seq_one_letter_code
_entity_poly.pdbx_strand_id
1 'polypeptide(L)'
;MSRWAKYLGLAIPLLGIMSPWHIVNAAALPLVGGLIYGYLAEKRRHVALSPAAALVPVALVLLYYALTNAARLARFLEIFPIFALLWVLFWVVFFTMGATAGYILRHRPVKS
;
A
#
# COMPACT_ATOMS: atom_id res chain seq x y z
N MET A 1 -2.54 14.44 -17.37
CA MET A 1 -1.84 13.23 -16.90
C MET A 1 -2.78 12.04 -17.03
N SER A 2 -2.30 10.91 -17.54
CA SER A 2 -3.11 9.70 -17.72
C SER A 2 -3.74 9.31 -16.37
N ARG A 3 -5.07 9.12 -16.34
CA ARG A 3 -5.82 8.69 -15.13
C ARG A 3 -5.23 7.43 -14.48
N TRP A 4 -4.40 6.71 -15.22
CA TRP A 4 -3.78 5.46 -14.84
C TRP A 4 -2.53 5.61 -13.95
N ALA A 5 -1.87 6.77 -13.99
CA ALA A 5 -0.58 6.95 -13.31
C ALA A 5 -0.68 6.77 -11.78
N LYS A 6 -1.80 7.16 -11.15
CA LYS A 6 -2.03 6.96 -9.71
C LYS A 6 -2.13 5.48 -9.31
N TYR A 7 -2.50 4.58 -10.23
CA TYR A 7 -2.55 3.14 -9.95
C TYR A 7 -1.14 2.51 -9.94
N LEU A 8 -0.12 3.19 -10.46
CA LEU A 8 1.27 2.76 -10.27
C LEU A 8 1.65 2.75 -8.78
N GLY A 9 1.15 3.71 -8.00
CA GLY A 9 1.31 3.72 -6.55
C GLY A 9 0.69 2.49 -5.86
N LEU A 10 -0.34 1.87 -6.46
CA LEU A 10 -0.93 0.64 -5.93
C LEU A 10 -0.16 -0.62 -6.32
N ALA A 11 0.63 -0.56 -7.40
CA ALA A 11 1.44 -1.69 -7.84
C ALA A 11 2.79 -1.79 -7.10
N ILE A 12 3.36 -0.67 -6.65
CA ILE A 12 4.65 -0.63 -5.95
C ILE A 12 4.71 -1.51 -4.69
N PRO A 13 3.68 -1.53 -3.81
CA PRO A 13 3.64 -2.43 -2.66
C PRO A 13 3.81 -3.91 -3.02
N LEU A 14 3.44 -4.31 -4.25
CA LEU A 14 3.50 -5.70 -4.71
C LEU A 14 4.93 -6.14 -5.06
N LEU A 15 5.86 -5.21 -5.30
CA LEU A 15 7.26 -5.54 -5.60
C LEU A 15 7.96 -6.24 -4.42
N GLY A 16 7.43 -6.09 -3.21
CA GLY A 16 7.98 -6.69 -1.99
C GLY A 16 7.80 -8.19 -1.91
N ILE A 17 6.83 -8.73 -2.65
CA ILE A 17 6.54 -10.17 -2.70
C ILE A 17 7.74 -10.96 -3.26
N MET A 18 8.53 -10.35 -4.14
CA MET A 18 9.64 -11.01 -4.83
C MET A 18 11.01 -10.84 -4.18
N SER A 19 11.13 -10.04 -3.12
CA SER A 19 12.45 -9.65 -2.58
C SER A 19 12.74 -10.31 -1.22
N PRO A 20 13.95 -10.87 -1.02
CA PRO A 20 14.35 -11.52 0.23
C PRO A 20 14.42 -10.58 1.45
N TRP A 21 14.32 -9.26 1.25
CA TRP A 21 14.32 -8.22 2.29
C TRP A 21 12.91 -7.90 2.80
N HIS A 22 12.11 -8.93 3.07
CA HIS A 22 10.67 -8.83 3.34
C HIS A 22 10.30 -7.81 4.42
N ILE A 23 11.13 -7.61 5.44
CA ILE A 23 10.87 -6.69 6.57
C ILE A 23 10.97 -5.23 6.13
N VAL A 24 12.04 -4.86 5.42
CA VAL A 24 12.23 -3.48 4.93
C VAL A 24 11.18 -3.16 3.87
N ASN A 25 10.86 -4.14 3.02
CA ASN A 25 9.86 -4.00 1.97
C ASN A 25 8.44 -3.88 2.51
N ALA A 26 8.12 -4.57 3.61
CA ALA A 26 6.78 -4.53 4.21
C ALA A 26 6.40 -3.12 4.66
N ALA A 27 7.37 -2.29 5.07
CA ALA A 27 7.16 -0.90 5.49
C ALA A 27 7.36 0.09 4.34
N ALA A 28 8.48 -0.04 3.63
CA ALA A 28 8.90 0.93 2.64
C ALA A 28 7.97 0.94 1.42
N LEU A 29 7.50 -0.22 0.96
CA LEU A 29 6.75 -0.27 -0.28
C LEU A 29 5.31 0.22 -0.15
N PRO A 30 4.55 -0.08 0.92
CA PRO A 30 3.28 0.60 1.17
C PRO A 30 3.45 2.12 1.28
N LEU A 31 4.51 2.58 1.96
CA LEU A 31 4.79 4.01 2.10
C LEU A 31 5.10 4.69 0.76
N VAL A 32 6.01 4.12 -0.04
CA VAL A 32 6.38 4.65 -1.36
C VAL A 32 5.20 4.57 -2.33
N GLY A 33 4.45 3.47 -2.31
CA GLY A 33 3.23 3.31 -3.10
C GLY A 33 2.18 4.38 -2.75
N GLY A 34 1.98 4.59 -1.45
CA GLY A 34 1.16 5.68 -0.92
C GLY A 34 1.65 7.04 -1.41
N LEU A 35 2.95 7.31 -1.30
CA LEU A 35 3.56 8.58 -1.72
C LEU A 35 3.29 8.89 -3.19
N ILE A 36 3.45 7.92 -4.08
CA ILE A 36 3.17 8.10 -5.51
C ILE A 36 1.66 8.27 -5.74
N TYR A 37 0.83 7.48 -5.06
CA TYR A 37 -0.63 7.60 -5.13
C TYR A 37 -1.11 9.01 -4.74
N GLY A 38 -0.60 9.54 -3.63
CA GLY A 38 -0.94 10.87 -3.12
C GLY A 38 -0.35 12.01 -3.93
N TYR A 39 0.89 11.86 -4.41
CA TYR A 39 1.51 12.84 -5.31
C TYR A 39 0.70 12.98 -6.60
N LEU A 40 0.18 11.88 -7.14
CA LEU A 40 -0.65 11.92 -8.35
C LEU A 40 -2.14 12.19 -8.06
N ALA A 41 -2.52 12.39 -6.81
CA ALA A 41 -3.89 12.70 -6.44
C ALA A 41 -4.24 14.14 -6.84
N GLU A 42 -5.23 14.28 -7.73
CA GLU A 42 -5.69 15.57 -8.24
C GLU A 42 -6.49 16.38 -7.22
N LYS A 43 -7.21 15.72 -6.31
CA LYS A 43 -8.11 16.32 -5.31
C LYS A 43 -7.86 15.72 -3.93
N ARG A 44 -8.06 16.51 -2.87
CA ARG A 44 -8.02 16.03 -1.47
C ARG A 44 -8.89 14.79 -1.22
N ARG A 45 -10.04 14.70 -1.91
CA ARG A 45 -10.95 13.54 -1.82
C ARG A 45 -10.27 12.22 -2.21
N HIS A 46 -9.30 12.22 -3.11
CA HIS A 46 -8.56 11.01 -3.47
C HIS A 46 -7.59 10.57 -2.37
N VAL A 47 -7.01 11.50 -1.62
CA VAL A 47 -6.18 11.20 -0.44
C VAL A 47 -7.04 10.68 0.70
N ALA A 48 -8.25 11.21 0.90
CA ALA A 48 -9.20 10.70 1.88
C ALA A 48 -9.62 9.24 1.62
N LEU A 49 -9.53 8.79 0.37
CA LEU A 49 -9.78 7.39 -0.02
C LEU A 49 -8.55 6.49 0.11
N SER A 50 -7.38 7.02 0.49
CA SER A 50 -6.15 6.24 0.60
C SER A 50 -6.21 5.06 1.58
N PRO A 51 -6.94 5.10 2.71
CA PRO A 51 -7.08 3.92 3.57
C PRO A 51 -7.80 2.76 2.86
N ALA A 52 -8.87 3.07 2.13
CA ALA A 52 -9.59 2.09 1.33
C ALA A 52 -8.74 1.62 0.13
N ALA A 53 -7.99 2.52 -0.50
CA ALA A 53 -7.12 2.18 -1.61
C ALA A 53 -5.97 1.24 -1.19
N ALA A 54 -5.47 1.37 0.04
CA ALA A 54 -4.45 0.50 0.61
C ALA A 54 -4.91 -0.97 0.74
N LEU A 55 -6.23 -1.22 0.78
CA LEU A 55 -6.77 -2.58 0.79
C LEU A 55 -6.58 -3.31 -0.55
N VAL A 56 -6.42 -2.59 -1.66
CA VAL A 56 -6.20 -3.19 -2.99
C VAL A 56 -4.91 -4.01 -3.01
N PRO A 57 -3.73 -3.45 -2.70
CA PRO A 57 -2.51 -4.24 -2.72
C PRO A 57 -2.47 -5.29 -1.59
N VAL A 58 -3.11 -5.04 -0.44
CA VAL A 58 -3.31 -6.07 0.62
C VAL A 58 -4.07 -7.28 0.07
N ALA A 59 -5.20 -7.05 -0.60
CA ALA A 59 -6.03 -8.10 -1.19
C ALA A 59 -5.26 -8.89 -2.26
N LEU A 60 -4.46 -8.21 -3.09
CA LEU A 60 -3.63 -8.86 -4.10
C LEU A 60 -2.55 -9.75 -3.49
N VAL A 61 -1.89 -9.34 -2.40
CA VAL A 61 -0.93 -10.17 -1.66
C VAL A 61 -1.62 -11.41 -1.10
N LEU A 62 -2.78 -11.25 -0.45
CA LEU A 62 -3.54 -12.37 0.09
C LEU A 62 -4.00 -13.33 -1.00
N LEU A 63 -4.46 -12.80 -2.14
CA LEU A 63 -4.86 -13.59 -3.29
C LEU A 63 -3.67 -14.37 -3.88
N TYR A 64 -2.50 -13.76 -3.99
CA TYR A 64 -1.28 -14.45 -4.42
C TYR A 64 -0.94 -15.63 -3.50
N TYR A 65 -1.01 -15.44 -2.17
CA TYR A 65 -0.78 -16.53 -1.22
C TYR A 65 -1.88 -17.60 -1.26
N ALA A 66 -3.14 -17.21 -1.48
CA ALA A 66 -4.23 -18.15 -1.64
C ALA A 66 -4.04 -19.04 -2.88
N LEU A 67 -3.61 -18.45 -4.01
CA LEU A 67 -3.36 -19.18 -5.24
C LEU A 67 -2.12 -20.09 -5.18
N THR A 68 -1.09 -19.70 -4.44
CA THR A 68 0.15 -20.47 -4.33
C THR A 68 0.12 -21.52 -3.22
N ASN A 69 -0.50 -21.22 -2.06
CA ASN A 69 -0.60 -22.14 -0.93
C ASN A 69 -1.74 -21.76 0.04
N ALA A 70 -2.99 -21.95 -0.38
CA ALA A 70 -4.18 -21.67 0.43
C ALA A 70 -4.15 -22.37 1.81
N ALA A 71 -3.70 -23.62 1.89
CA ALA A 71 -3.70 -24.38 3.14
C ALA A 71 -2.72 -23.84 4.19
N ARG A 72 -1.58 -23.28 3.77
CA ARG A 72 -0.64 -22.59 4.66
C ARG A 72 -1.19 -21.23 5.08
N LEU A 73 -1.80 -20.48 4.16
CA LEU A 73 -2.41 -19.18 4.46
C LEU A 73 -3.56 -19.33 5.47
N ALA A 74 -4.47 -20.28 5.25
CA ALA A 74 -5.61 -20.53 6.15
C ALA A 74 -5.14 -20.85 7.57
N ARG A 75 -4.18 -21.79 7.72
CA ARG A 75 -3.58 -22.12 9.02
C ARG A 75 -2.89 -20.93 9.67
N PHE A 76 -2.18 -20.10 8.90
CA PHE A 76 -1.56 -18.91 9.44
C PHE A 76 -2.60 -17.91 9.97
N LEU A 77 -3.68 -17.66 9.23
CA LEU A 77 -4.75 -16.75 9.64
C LEU A 77 -5.52 -17.26 10.88
N GLU A 78 -5.67 -18.58 10.99
CA GLU A 78 -6.34 -19.22 12.13
C GLU A 78 -5.48 -19.16 13.41
N ILE A 79 -4.18 -19.45 13.30
CA ILE A 79 -3.26 -19.49 14.45
C ILE A 79 -2.83 -18.08 14.86
N PHE A 80 -2.66 -17.17 13.90
CA PHE A 80 -2.11 -15.82 14.13
C PHE A 80 -3.03 -14.69 13.62
N PRO A 81 -4.30 -14.64 14.03
CA PRO A 81 -5.27 -13.66 13.53
C PRO A 81 -4.87 -12.21 13.88
N ILE A 82 -4.28 -12.01 15.07
CA ILE A 82 -3.81 -10.69 15.52
C ILE A 82 -2.65 -10.20 14.65
N PHE A 83 -1.70 -11.08 14.30
CA PHE A 83 -0.58 -10.69 13.43
C PHE A 83 -1.06 -10.33 12.02
N ALA A 84 -2.01 -11.09 11.49
CA ALA A 84 -2.62 -10.77 10.20
C ALA A 84 -3.32 -9.39 10.23
N LEU A 85 -4.09 -9.11 11.29
CA LEU A 85 -4.73 -7.81 11.46
C LEU A 85 -3.71 -6.68 11.59
N LEU A 86 -2.69 -6.85 12.45
CA LEU A 86 -1.63 -5.86 12.63
C LEU A 86 -0.88 -5.60 11.33
N TRP A 87 -0.65 -6.63 10.51
CA TRP A 87 -0.02 -6.48 9.20
C TRP A 87 -0.89 -5.67 8.24
N VAL A 88 -2.20 -5.92 8.18
CA VAL A 88 -3.14 -5.11 7.37
C VAL A 88 -3.18 -3.67 7.85
N LEU A 89 -3.32 -3.46 9.17
CA LEU A 89 -3.33 -2.11 9.76
C LEU A 89 -2.04 -1.35 9.45
N PHE A 90 -0.90 -2.04 9.55
CA PHE A 90 0.39 -1.48 9.21
C PHE A 90 0.46 -0.99 7.76
N TRP A 91 0.00 -1.80 6.81
CA TRP A 91 -0.08 -1.42 5.40
C TRP A 91 -0.98 -0.21 5.17
N VAL A 92 -2.17 -0.20 5.79
CA VAL A 92 -3.12 0.90 5.69
C VAL A 92 -2.52 2.20 6.23
N VAL A 93 -1.88 2.16 7.41
CA VAL A 93 -1.27 3.33 8.03
C VAL A 93 -0.13 3.88 7.18
N PHE A 94 0.84 3.03 6.78
CA PHE A 94 2.00 3.48 6.01
C PHE A 94 1.60 3.98 4.62
N PHE A 95 0.67 3.32 3.94
CA PHE A 95 0.16 3.79 2.65
C PHE A 95 -0.57 5.13 2.78
N THR A 96 -1.40 5.29 3.81
CA THR A 96 -2.13 6.56 4.06
C THR A 96 -1.18 7.70 4.41
N MET A 97 -0.16 7.43 5.23
CA MET A 97 0.90 8.39 5.54
C MET A 97 1.65 8.82 4.28
N GLY A 98 2.03 7.85 3.45
CA GLY A 98 2.65 8.10 2.15
C GLY A 98 1.78 8.98 1.27
N ALA A 99 0.50 8.63 1.11
CA ALA A 99 -0.44 9.40 0.29
C ALA A 99 -0.63 10.83 0.78
N THR A 100 -0.67 11.02 2.10
CA THR A 100 -0.73 12.35 2.70
C THR A 100 0.55 13.15 2.40
N ALA A 101 1.72 12.54 2.59
CA ALA A 101 3.01 13.17 2.31
C ALA A 101 3.15 13.54 0.82
N GLY A 102 2.83 12.63 -0.09
CA GLY A 102 2.87 12.86 -1.54
C GLY A 102 1.96 14.00 -1.98
N TYR A 103 0.75 14.07 -1.43
CA TYR A 103 -0.18 15.16 -1.74
C TYR A 103 0.32 16.53 -1.24
N ILE A 104 0.88 16.58 -0.02
CA ILE A 104 1.50 17.79 0.54
C ILE A 104 2.67 18.23 -0.35
N LEU A 105 3.55 17.30 -0.76
CA LEU A 105 4.70 17.60 -1.61
C LEU A 105 4.29 18.20 -2.96
N ARG A 106 3.21 17.70 -3.58
CA ARG A 106 2.68 18.27 -4.83
C ARG A 106 2.16 19.70 -4.70
N HIS A 107 1.57 20.05 -3.55
CA HIS A 107 0.92 21.35 -3.33
C HIS A 107 1.80 22.34 -2.56
N ARG A 108 3.07 22.01 -2.28
CA ARG A 108 4.01 23.03 -1.79
C ARG A 108 4.26 24.04 -2.91
N PRO A 109 3.97 25.33 -2.71
CA PRO A 109 4.43 26.35 -3.64
C PRO A 109 5.96 26.30 -3.62
N VAL A 110 6.56 26.06 -4.77
CA VAL A 110 7.98 26.38 -4.97
C VAL A 110 8.06 27.88 -4.73
N LYS A 111 8.60 28.29 -3.59
CA LYS A 111 9.02 29.69 -3.40
C LYS A 111 10.18 29.90 -4.37
N SER A 112 9.89 30.45 -5.55
CA SER A 112 10.86 31.11 -6.42
C SER A 112 10.83 32.60 -6.13
#